data_AF-A0A5C4IPG6-F1
#
_entry.id   AF-A0A5C4IPG6-F1
#
_cell.length_a   1.000
_cell.length_b   1.000
_cell.length_c   1.000
_cell.angle_alpha   90.00
_cell.angle_beta   90.00
_cell.angle_gamma   90.00
#
_symmetry.space_group_name_H-M   'P 1'
#
loop_
_entity.id
_entity.type
_entity.pdbx_description
1 polymer ?
#
loop_
_entity_poly.entity_id
_entity_poly.type
_entity_poly.pdbx_seq_one_letter_code
_entity_poly.pdbx_strand_id
1 'polypeptide(L)'
;PWNFPLAMATRKIAPAVAAGCTMILKPAKLTPLTSLLFAAVMQDAGLPAGVLNVIPSSSAGATTGPLIKDSRLRKLSFTGSTEVGRRLLADASET
;
A
#
# COMPACT_ATOMS: atom_id res chain seq x y z
N PRO A 1 2.15 2.37 -8.20
CA PRO A 1 2.66 3.28 -9.24
C PRO A 1 1.53 4.19 -9.75
N TRP A 2 1.86 5.26 -10.49
CA TRP A 2 0.86 6.25 -10.94
C TRP A 2 0.16 5.89 -12.24
N ASN A 3 0.79 5.05 -13.09
CA ASN A 3 0.33 4.74 -14.45
C ASN A 3 -0.88 3.81 -14.52
N PHE A 4 -1.11 2.99 -13.50
CA PHE A 4 -2.27 2.10 -13.39
C PHE A 4 -2.81 2.10 -11.95
N PRO A 5 -3.33 3.23 -11.45
CA PRO A 5 -3.54 3.43 -10.02
C PRO A 5 -4.61 2.51 -9.44
N LEU A 6 -5.74 2.32 -10.14
CA LEU A 6 -6.79 1.41 -9.71
C LEU A 6 -6.37 -0.05 -9.90
N ALA A 7 -5.95 -0.42 -11.11
CA ALA A 7 -5.61 -1.80 -11.44
C ALA A 7 -4.46 -2.37 -10.59
N MET A 8 -3.47 -1.55 -10.21
CA MET A 8 -2.39 -2.00 -9.31
C MET A 8 -2.83 -2.09 -7.86
N ALA A 9 -3.73 -1.20 -7.40
CA ALA A 9 -4.29 -1.30 -6.07
C ALA A 9 -5.13 -2.58 -5.94
N THR A 10 -6.07 -2.81 -6.85
CA THR A 10 -6.95 -3.99 -6.82
C THR A 10 -6.16 -5.30 -6.93
N ARG A 11 -5.15 -5.38 -7.82
CA ARG A 11 -4.28 -6.56 -7.95
C ARG A 11 -3.56 -6.94 -6.65
N LYS A 12 -3.28 -5.99 -5.76
CA LYS A 12 -2.62 -6.24 -4.47
C LYS A 12 -3.61 -6.44 -3.33
N ILE A 13 -4.67 -5.64 -3.31
CA ILE A 13 -5.65 -5.62 -2.21
C ILE A 13 -6.60 -6.82 -2.30
N ALA A 14 -7.07 -7.21 -3.48
CA ALA A 14 -7.99 -8.34 -3.61
C ALA A 14 -7.42 -9.66 -3.05
N PRO A 15 -6.21 -10.12 -3.41
CA PRO A 15 -5.65 -11.33 -2.80
C PRO A 15 -5.30 -11.15 -1.31
N ALA A 16 -4.97 -9.93 -0.85
CA ALA A 16 -4.72 -9.68 0.56
C ALA A 16 -6.00 -9.82 1.40
N VAL A 17 -7.12 -9.28 0.91
CA VAL A 17 -8.45 -9.49 1.51
C VAL A 17 -8.81 -10.97 1.52
N ALA A 18 -8.64 -11.67 0.40
CA ALA A 18 -8.94 -13.11 0.31
C ALA A 18 -8.11 -13.95 1.28
N ALA A 19 -6.87 -13.53 1.58
CA ALA A 19 -6.00 -14.18 2.54
C ALA A 19 -6.24 -13.73 4.00
N GLY A 20 -7.26 -12.92 4.28
CA GLY A 20 -7.56 -12.42 5.62
C GLY A 20 -6.52 -11.44 6.19
N CYS A 21 -5.76 -10.77 5.32
CA CYS A 21 -4.76 -9.79 5.75
C CYS A 21 -5.40 -8.41 6.01
N THR A 22 -4.77 -7.64 6.90
CA THR A 22 -4.95 -6.19 7.00
C THR A 22 -3.86 -5.48 6.20
N MET A 23 -4.17 -4.32 5.62
CA MET A 23 -3.26 -3.61 4.72
C MET A 23 -3.20 -2.11 4.98
N ILE A 24 -2.02 -1.56 4.74
CA ILE A 24 -1.79 -0.13 4.54
C ILE A 24 -1.45 0.08 3.07
N LEU A 25 -2.26 0.86 2.36
CA LEU A 25 -2.03 1.26 0.99
C LEU A 25 -1.47 2.68 0.94
N LYS A 26 -0.20 2.82 0.56
CA LYS A 26 0.42 4.13 0.27
C LYS A 26 0.40 4.40 -1.26
N PRO A 27 -0.55 5.19 -1.79
CA PRO A 27 -0.66 5.42 -3.22
C PRO A 27 0.48 6.28 -3.77
N ALA A 28 0.60 6.33 -5.09
CA ALA A 28 1.51 7.27 -5.75
C ALA A 28 1.00 8.71 -5.55
N LYS A 29 1.93 9.66 -5.34
CA LYS A 29 1.61 11.08 -5.07
C LYS A 29 0.77 11.72 -6.19
N LEU A 30 0.95 11.28 -7.43
CA LEU A 30 0.26 11.83 -8.60
C LEU A 30 -1.19 11.36 -8.74
N THR A 31 -1.55 10.22 -8.15
CA THR A 31 -2.87 9.60 -8.31
C THR A 31 -3.48 9.11 -6.99
N PRO A 32 -3.48 9.93 -5.92
CA PRO A 32 -3.94 9.50 -4.60
C PRO A 32 -5.47 9.34 -4.53
N LEU A 33 -6.20 10.18 -5.26
CA LEU A 33 -7.67 10.24 -5.21
C LEU A 33 -8.32 8.94 -5.67
N THR A 34 -7.74 8.26 -6.67
CA THR A 34 -8.23 6.95 -7.12
C THR A 34 -8.17 5.90 -6.00
N SER A 35 -7.08 5.89 -5.21
CA SER A 35 -6.96 4.93 -4.10
C SER A 35 -7.84 5.29 -2.91
N LEU A 36 -8.10 6.58 -2.67
CA LEU A 36 -9.05 7.01 -1.65
C LEU A 36 -10.48 6.62 -2.02
N LEU A 37 -10.89 6.86 -3.28
CA LEU A 37 -12.20 6.42 -3.77
C LEU A 37 -12.33 4.89 -3.72
N PHE A 38 -11.28 4.16 -4.12
CA PHE A 38 -11.28 2.70 -4.02
C PHE A 38 -11.49 2.22 -2.58
N ALA A 39 -10.88 2.87 -1.58
CA ALA A 39 -11.10 2.52 -0.18
C ALA A 39 -12.54 2.75 0.28
N ALA A 40 -13.16 3.85 -0.14
CA ALA A 40 -14.58 4.10 0.13
C ALA A 40 -15.47 3.01 -0.49
N VAL A 41 -15.24 2.66 -1.75
CA VAL A 41 -15.97 1.56 -2.43
C VAL A 41 -15.79 0.22 -1.72
N MET A 42 -14.60 -0.08 -1.20
CA MET A 42 -14.37 -1.30 -0.43
C MET A 42 -15.16 -1.31 0.89
N GLN A 43 -15.27 -0.17 1.56
CA GLN A 43 -16.10 -0.03 2.77
C GLN A 43 -17.59 -0.20 2.44
N ASP A 44 -18.07 0.42 1.36
CA ASP A 44 -19.46 0.25 0.87
C ASP A 44 -19.75 -1.22 0.50
N ALA A 45 -18.76 -1.94 -0.01
CA ALA A 45 -18.84 -3.37 -0.31
C ALA A 45 -18.79 -4.27 0.95
N GLY A 46 -18.70 -3.68 2.15
CA GLY A 46 -18.73 -4.41 3.42
C GLY A 46 -17.36 -4.82 3.97
N LEU A 47 -16.25 -4.30 3.43
CA LEU A 47 -14.93 -4.53 4.04
C LEU A 47 -14.89 -3.88 5.43
N PRO A 48 -14.56 -4.62 6.50
CA PRO A 48 -14.57 -4.06 7.85
C PRO A 48 -13.62 -2.86 8.01
N ALA A 49 -14.05 -1.89 8.82
CA ALA A 49 -13.24 -0.71 9.13
C ALA A 49 -11.87 -1.12 9.69
N GLY A 50 -10.81 -0.44 9.24
CA GLY A 50 -9.43 -0.73 9.65
C GLY A 50 -8.75 -1.87 8.90
N VAL A 51 -9.45 -2.67 8.08
CA VAL A 51 -8.82 -3.73 7.26
C VAL A 51 -7.99 -3.12 6.12
N LEU A 52 -8.51 -2.08 5.45
CA LEU A 52 -7.79 -1.31 4.45
C LEU A 52 -7.65 0.14 4.91
N ASN A 53 -6.43 0.57 5.17
CA ASN A 53 -6.11 1.97 5.47
C ASN A 53 -5.33 2.57 4.32
N VAL A 54 -5.69 3.76 3.86
CA VAL A 54 -4.99 4.46 2.77
C VAL A 54 -4.27 5.67 3.32
N ILE A 55 -2.96 5.77 3.05
CA ILE A 55 -2.11 6.88 3.52
C ILE A 55 -1.50 7.60 2.31
N PRO A 56 -2.20 8.59 1.74
CA PRO A 56 -1.62 9.50 0.76
C PRO A 56 -0.46 10.27 1.39
N SER A 57 0.58 10.52 0.60
CA SER A 57 1.72 11.30 1.08
C SER A 57 2.42 12.03 -0.05
N SER A 58 2.86 13.25 0.24
CA SER A 58 3.71 14.07 -0.63
C SER A 58 5.19 13.67 -0.56
N SER A 59 5.58 12.89 0.48
CA SER A 59 6.93 12.40 0.75
C SER A 59 6.92 10.90 1.03
N ALA A 60 7.39 10.10 0.06
CA ALA A 60 7.35 8.64 0.19
C ALA A 60 8.20 8.12 1.35
N GLY A 61 9.42 8.64 1.54
CA GLY A 61 10.33 8.17 2.59
C GLY A 61 9.79 8.41 4.00
N ALA A 62 9.17 9.57 4.24
CA ALA A 62 8.60 9.92 5.54
C ALA A 62 7.49 8.97 5.99
N THR A 63 6.76 8.36 5.04
CA THR A 63 5.69 7.41 5.35
C THR A 63 6.20 5.97 5.31
N THR A 64 6.94 5.59 4.27
CA THR A 64 7.34 4.19 4.07
C THR A 64 8.43 3.73 5.04
N GLY A 65 9.37 4.61 5.40
CA GLY A 65 10.50 4.26 6.29
C GLY A 65 10.03 3.74 7.66
N PRO A 66 9.19 4.50 8.40
CA PRO A 66 8.63 4.03 9.67
C PRO A 66 7.78 2.77 9.51
N LEU A 67 7.00 2.64 8.42
CA LEU A 67 6.17 1.46 8.17
C LEU A 67 6.99 0.18 7.98
N ILE A 68 8.11 0.27 7.24
CA ILE A 68 8.97 -0.90 6.98
C ILE A 68 9.67 -1.37 8.26
N LYS A 69 10.00 -0.44 9.17
CA LYS A 69 10.68 -0.75 10.44
C LYS A 69 9.73 -1.22 11.55
N ASP A 70 8.42 -1.18 11.33
CA ASP A 70 7.44 -1.65 12.31
C ASP A 70 7.41 -3.18 12.32
N SER A 71 7.66 -3.79 13.49
CA SER A 71 7.72 -5.26 13.66
C SER A 71 6.40 -5.98 13.35
N ARG A 72 5.27 -5.25 13.29
CA ARG A 72 3.97 -5.80 12.89
C ARG A 72 3.84 -5.93 11.38
N LEU A 73 4.67 -5.27 10.57
CA LEU A 73 4.64 -5.40 9.12
C LEU A 73 5.23 -6.75 8.71
N ARG A 74 4.39 -7.66 8.20
CA ARG A 74 4.81 -9.03 7.82
C ARG A 74 5.06 -9.22 6.32
N LYS A 75 4.67 -8.24 5.49
CA LYS A 75 4.80 -8.34 4.03
C LYS A 75 4.86 -6.97 3.38
N LEU A 76 5.82 -6.78 2.48
CA LEU A 76 5.88 -5.66 1.55
C LEU A 76 5.45 -6.09 0.15
N SER A 77 4.59 -5.31 -0.50
CA SER A 77 4.23 -5.49 -1.91
C SER A 77 4.42 -4.20 -2.69
N PHE A 78 5.54 -4.08 -3.39
CA PHE A 78 5.91 -2.86 -4.12
C PHE A 78 5.69 -2.99 -5.64
N THR A 79 5.36 -1.87 -6.29
CA THR A 79 5.39 -1.75 -7.76
C THR A 79 5.78 -0.30 -8.11
N GLY A 80 6.93 -0.15 -8.76
CA GLY A 80 7.54 1.13 -9.09
C GLY A 80 8.91 0.92 -9.75
N SER A 81 9.83 1.87 -9.63
CA SER A 81 11.16 1.76 -10.22
C SER A 81 12.00 0.69 -9.51
N THR A 82 12.91 0.06 -10.28
CA THR A 82 13.86 -0.93 -9.76
C THR A 82 14.73 -0.34 -8.65
N GLU A 83 15.19 0.89 -8.80
CA GLU A 83 16.02 1.59 -7.80
C GLU A 83 15.32 1.68 -6.45
N VAL A 84 14.06 2.12 -6.43
CA VAL A 84 13.27 2.20 -5.18
C VAL A 84 13.00 0.80 -4.64
N GLY A 85 12.66 -0.15 -5.50
CA GLY A 85 12.41 -1.54 -5.09
C GLY A 85 13.60 -2.17 -4.36
N ARG A 86 14.83 -1.95 -4.85
CA ARG A 86 16.06 -2.43 -4.19
C ARG A 86 16.25 -1.82 -2.81
N ARG A 87 16.04 -0.50 -2.66
CA ARG A 87 16.14 0.17 -1.35
C ARG A 87 15.14 -0.39 -0.36
N LEU A 88 13.87 -0.54 -0.77
CA LEU A 88 12.84 -1.07 0.12
C LEU A 88 13.08 -2.53 0.53
N LEU A 89 13.67 -3.34 -0.34
CA LEU A 89 14.06 -4.71 -0.01
C LEU A 89 15.22 -4.76 0.98
N ALA A 90 16.21 -3.87 0.82
CA ALA A 90 17.31 -3.74 1.79
C ALA A 90 16.75 -3.34 3.16
N ASP A 91 15.95 -2.27 3.23
CA ASP A 91 15.32 -1.80 4.47
C ASP A 91 14.47 -2.90 5.14
N ALA A 92 13.73 -3.69 4.36
CA ALA A 92 12.88 -4.76 4.86
C ALA A 92 13.65 -6.02 5.30
N SER A 93 14.96 -6.10 5.04
CA SER A 93 15.82 -7.22 5.44
C SER A 93 16.68 -6.93 6.67
N GLU A 94 16.61 -5.71 7.21
CA GLU A 94 17.38 -5.30 8.41
C GLU A 94 16.81 -5.85 9.74
N THR A 95 15.66 -6.52 9.69
CA THR A 95 14.95 -7.15 10.82
C THR A 95 15.03 -8.65 10.79
#